data_AF-A0A812K951-F1
#
_entry.id   AF-A0A812K951-F1
#
_cell.length_a   1.000
_cell.length_b   1.000
_cell.length_c   1.000
_cell.angle_alpha   90.00
_cell.angle_beta   90.00
_cell.angle_gamma   90.00
#
_symmetry.space_group_name_H-M   'P 1'
#
loop_
_entity.id
_entity.type
_entity.pdbx_description
1 polymer ?
#
loop_
_entity_poly.entity_id
_entity_poly.type
_entity_poly.pdbx_seq_one_letter_code
_entity_poly.pdbx_strand_id
1 'polypeptide(L)'
;LVTALRWPVVLRERLADAEATVKEQEEIQEQALREIVDLQKKCDTLESESQEHQEALKRAQEQKALTDVEHEQELQRLKEREEEAEKKRHEAEEKAQELRELLDYADQAAEEAIRRKREELEQAHAEELSQLRQLTEVADAQQKEAHDKAVELHQKLQAAEAAIDAKAEKEKERLSAQHDEEIAGLKLQIASAEQQRDRAREQALNLNQQLEDSQVQTDELAQLREALEEAQRTSAFDKDALQQREQQERSYLEELEQLKRNREATDKRRAEAEGHLSELREMLASAQKRSDEAGETQKEQATRHAMEVRGLQTRCETAEVQEQLAEAKAQKLKERLVTELQAADEAGSKQQKQLEKEREKELEDVRQQQREAETDRKAADARAEELKKKLEEAELRAFEAAHHQKANVDAAKEEEICKLRQQMETAEEKADKTEAQASQLREKLAMAEVSLSEEAQRRIDLIEQERLRSLGTEANGKKTVDDAATRWKTTADQASERLAHRDFQSDFGDKDREIDKRLQSAQKFLQKSAEVPAGEGSNAAAAAEKPSKVAGRRGKKGSRG
;
A
#
# COMPACT_ATOMS: atom_id res chain seq x y z
N LEU A 1 -150.21 -93.23 -93.65
CA LEU A 1 -149.35 -94.42 -93.42
C LEU A 1 -147.88 -94.03 -93.28
N VAL A 2 -147.17 -93.59 -94.32
CA VAL A 2 -145.72 -93.24 -94.24
C VAL A 2 -145.40 -92.25 -93.10
N THR A 3 -146.24 -91.23 -92.89
CA THR A 3 -146.13 -90.27 -91.77
C THR A 3 -146.24 -90.90 -90.38
N ALA A 4 -147.07 -91.94 -90.21
CA ALA A 4 -147.29 -92.59 -88.92
C ALA A 4 -146.09 -93.47 -88.50
N LEU A 5 -145.34 -94.03 -89.46
CA LEU A 5 -144.15 -94.84 -89.19
C LEU A 5 -142.89 -94.01 -88.96
N ARG A 6 -142.86 -92.73 -89.37
CA ARG A 6 -141.70 -91.85 -89.21
C ARG A 6 -141.66 -91.13 -87.86
N TRP A 7 -142.82 -90.88 -87.25
CA TRP A 7 -142.94 -90.16 -85.98
C TRP A 7 -142.19 -90.80 -84.79
N PRO A 8 -142.18 -92.13 -84.59
CA PRO A 8 -141.44 -92.76 -83.49
C PRO A 8 -139.91 -92.66 -83.62
N VAL A 9 -139.39 -92.53 -84.85
CA VAL A 9 -137.95 -92.34 -85.12
C VAL A 9 -137.57 -90.90 -84.77
N VAL A 10 -138.31 -89.92 -85.31
CA VAL A 10 -138.08 -88.49 -85.04
C VAL A 10 -138.22 -88.17 -83.54
N LEU A 11 -139.14 -88.82 -82.82
CA LEU A 11 -139.25 -88.68 -81.36
C LEU A 11 -138.04 -89.26 -80.60
N ARG A 12 -137.42 -90.34 -81.08
CA ARG A 12 -136.21 -90.92 -80.47
C ARG A 12 -134.97 -90.09 -80.78
N GLU A 13 -134.84 -89.57 -82.00
CA GLU A 13 -133.80 -88.61 -82.37
C GLU A 13 -133.92 -87.35 -81.50
N ARG A 14 -135.12 -86.76 -81.38
CA ARG A 14 -135.38 -85.61 -80.51
C ARG A 14 -135.16 -85.87 -79.02
N LEU A 15 -135.37 -87.11 -78.54
CA LEU A 15 -135.06 -87.48 -77.16
C LEU A 15 -133.55 -87.67 -76.95
N ALA A 16 -132.84 -88.26 -77.91
CA ALA A 16 -131.38 -88.39 -77.84
C ALA A 16 -130.69 -87.00 -77.93
N ASP A 17 -131.17 -86.11 -78.80
CA ASP A 17 -130.74 -84.71 -78.84
C ASP A 17 -130.99 -84.01 -77.50
N ALA A 18 -132.17 -84.19 -76.90
CA ALA A 18 -132.50 -83.62 -75.60
C ALA A 18 -131.60 -84.18 -74.48
N GLU A 19 -131.42 -85.49 -74.39
CA GLU A 19 -130.52 -86.14 -73.43
C GLU A 19 -129.05 -85.72 -73.61
N ALA A 20 -128.61 -85.46 -74.85
CA ALA A 20 -127.29 -84.91 -75.13
C ALA A 20 -127.17 -83.45 -74.63
N THR A 21 -128.13 -82.58 -74.95
CA THR A 21 -128.12 -81.18 -74.46
C THR A 21 -128.28 -81.07 -72.95
N VAL A 22 -128.97 -82.01 -72.29
CA VAL A 22 -129.03 -82.08 -70.82
C VAL A 22 -127.66 -82.44 -70.26
N LYS A 23 -126.97 -83.46 -70.79
CA LYS A 23 -125.61 -83.80 -70.35
C LYS A 23 -124.61 -82.69 -70.61
N GLU A 24 -124.69 -82.01 -71.75
CA GLU A 24 -123.87 -80.83 -72.05
C GLU A 24 -124.14 -79.69 -71.04
N GLN A 25 -125.40 -79.48 -70.63
CA GLN A 25 -125.73 -78.54 -69.56
C GLN A 25 -125.29 -79.02 -68.16
N GLU A 26 -125.31 -80.31 -67.87
CA GLU A 26 -124.80 -80.90 -66.62
C GLU A 26 -123.28 -80.75 -66.53
N GLU A 27 -122.54 -81.03 -67.62
CA GLU A 27 -121.09 -80.83 -67.70
C GLU A 27 -120.71 -79.34 -67.60
N ILE A 28 -121.46 -78.44 -68.25
CA ILE A 28 -121.28 -76.98 -68.11
C ILE A 28 -121.59 -76.51 -66.69
N GLN A 29 -122.63 -77.05 -66.03
CA GLN A 29 -122.94 -76.71 -64.64
C GLN A 29 -121.89 -77.25 -63.66
N GLU A 30 -121.40 -78.48 -63.85
CA GLU A 30 -120.28 -79.01 -63.06
C GLU A 30 -119.01 -78.18 -63.26
N GLN A 31 -118.68 -77.80 -64.50
CA GLN A 31 -117.51 -76.96 -64.76
C GLN A 31 -117.68 -75.57 -64.13
N ALA A 32 -118.83 -74.91 -64.28
CA ALA A 32 -119.10 -73.63 -63.65
C ALA A 32 -119.05 -73.71 -62.11
N LEU A 33 -119.55 -74.79 -61.50
CA LEU A 33 -119.45 -75.02 -60.05
C LEU A 33 -118.00 -75.23 -59.60
N ARG A 34 -117.18 -75.95 -60.36
CA ARG A 34 -115.74 -76.12 -60.10
C ARG A 34 -115.00 -74.78 -60.22
N GLU A 35 -115.30 -73.99 -61.25
CA GLU A 35 -114.72 -72.65 -61.45
C GLU A 35 -115.14 -71.67 -60.34
N ILE A 36 -116.40 -71.70 -59.88
CA ILE A 36 -116.88 -70.92 -58.72
C ILE A 36 -116.12 -71.33 -57.46
N VAL A 37 -115.98 -72.63 -57.19
CA VAL A 37 -115.25 -73.14 -56.01
C VAL A 37 -113.75 -72.77 -56.06
N ASP A 38 -113.11 -72.82 -57.22
CA ASP A 38 -111.70 -72.44 -57.37
C ASP A 38 -111.47 -70.92 -57.41
N LEU A 39 -112.46 -70.13 -57.81
CA LEU A 39 -112.47 -68.68 -57.61
C LEU A 39 -112.68 -68.32 -56.15
N GLN A 40 -113.57 -69.02 -55.44
CA GLN A 40 -113.81 -68.80 -54.02
C GLN A 40 -112.56 -69.11 -53.19
N LYS A 41 -111.89 -70.25 -53.43
CA LYS A 41 -110.57 -70.54 -52.82
C LYS A 41 -109.54 -69.44 -53.08
N LYS A 42 -109.52 -68.84 -54.29
CA LYS A 42 -108.61 -67.73 -54.63
C LYS A 42 -108.96 -66.46 -53.86
N CYS A 43 -110.25 -66.16 -53.68
CA CYS A 43 -110.69 -65.08 -52.80
C CYS A 43 -110.26 -65.36 -51.35
N ASP A 44 -110.52 -66.55 -50.82
CA ASP A 44 -110.14 -66.95 -49.46
C ASP A 44 -108.60 -66.81 -49.25
N THR A 45 -107.78 -67.24 -50.22
CA THR A 45 -106.32 -67.05 -50.14
C THR A 45 -105.91 -65.58 -50.22
N LEU A 46 -106.49 -64.79 -51.13
CA LEU A 46 -106.17 -63.35 -51.25
C LEU A 46 -106.63 -62.55 -50.03
N GLU A 47 -107.72 -62.94 -49.37
CA GLU A 47 -108.14 -62.38 -48.09
C GLU A 47 -107.16 -62.74 -46.97
N SER A 48 -106.65 -63.98 -46.94
CA SER A 48 -105.60 -64.36 -45.97
C SER A 48 -104.26 -63.64 -46.22
N GLU A 49 -103.80 -63.53 -47.46
CA GLU A 49 -102.60 -62.77 -47.83
C GLU A 49 -102.76 -61.27 -47.51
N SER A 50 -103.95 -60.70 -47.74
CA SER A 50 -104.26 -59.32 -47.37
C SER A 50 -104.23 -59.10 -45.85
N GLN A 51 -104.74 -60.06 -45.07
CA GLN A 51 -104.70 -60.02 -43.61
C GLN A 51 -103.25 -60.13 -43.10
N GLU A 52 -102.47 -61.09 -43.61
CA GLU A 52 -101.05 -61.23 -43.27
C GLU A 52 -100.23 -59.97 -43.62
N HIS A 53 -100.46 -59.37 -44.80
CA HIS A 53 -99.82 -58.11 -45.18
C HIS A 53 -100.24 -56.94 -44.28
N GLN A 54 -101.50 -56.86 -43.86
CA GLN A 54 -101.96 -55.85 -42.91
C GLN A 54 -101.35 -56.04 -41.51
N GLU A 55 -101.19 -57.27 -41.04
CA GLU A 55 -100.48 -57.54 -39.78
C GLU A 55 -98.99 -57.25 -39.88
N ALA A 56 -98.33 -57.63 -40.97
CA ALA A 56 -96.92 -57.34 -41.21
C ALA A 56 -96.65 -55.83 -41.26
N LEU A 57 -97.53 -55.07 -41.91
CA LEU A 57 -97.46 -53.61 -41.96
C LEU A 57 -97.69 -52.97 -40.58
N LYS A 58 -98.63 -53.47 -39.77
CA LYS A 58 -98.81 -53.03 -38.37
C LYS A 58 -97.56 -53.32 -37.52
N ARG A 59 -97.03 -54.55 -37.57
CA ARG A 59 -95.80 -54.93 -36.85
C ARG A 59 -94.60 -54.06 -37.27
N ALA A 60 -94.48 -53.74 -38.56
CA ALA A 60 -93.44 -52.83 -39.04
C ALA A 60 -93.64 -51.38 -38.58
N GLN A 61 -94.89 -50.89 -38.49
CA GLN A 61 -95.20 -49.57 -37.92
C GLN A 61 -94.92 -49.51 -36.41
N GLU A 62 -95.28 -50.55 -35.66
CA GLU A 62 -95.01 -50.70 -34.22
C GLU A 62 -93.49 -50.76 -33.95
N GLN A 63 -92.75 -51.56 -34.71
CA GLN A 63 -91.29 -51.60 -34.63
C GLN A 63 -90.66 -50.26 -34.98
N LYS A 64 -91.12 -49.59 -36.05
CA LYS A 64 -90.62 -48.26 -36.41
C LYS A 64 -90.87 -47.24 -35.29
N ALA A 65 -92.07 -47.22 -34.72
CA ALA A 65 -92.42 -46.31 -33.63
C ALA A 65 -91.56 -46.54 -32.38
N LEU A 66 -91.26 -47.80 -32.03
CA LEU A 66 -90.31 -48.13 -30.96
C LEU A 66 -88.90 -47.61 -31.28
N THR A 67 -88.38 -47.87 -32.49
CA THR A 67 -87.05 -47.37 -32.87
C THR A 67 -87.00 -45.85 -32.94
N ASP A 68 -88.05 -45.17 -33.42
CA ASP A 68 -88.12 -43.71 -33.48
C ASP A 68 -88.02 -43.11 -32.06
N VAL A 69 -88.73 -43.70 -31.08
CA VAL A 69 -88.66 -43.31 -29.66
C VAL A 69 -87.29 -43.59 -29.03
N GLU A 70 -86.64 -44.70 -29.38
CA GLU A 70 -85.26 -44.98 -28.93
C GLU A 70 -84.27 -43.94 -29.49
N HIS A 71 -84.38 -43.60 -30.78
CA HIS A 71 -83.54 -42.56 -31.41
C HIS A 71 -83.82 -41.17 -30.80
N GLU A 72 -85.06 -40.83 -30.47
CA GLU A 72 -85.38 -39.58 -29.77
C GLU A 72 -84.75 -39.52 -28.37
N GLN A 73 -84.76 -40.63 -27.61
CA GLN A 73 -84.09 -40.70 -26.31
C GLN A 73 -82.56 -40.63 -26.43
N GLU A 74 -81.96 -41.24 -27.45
CA GLU A 74 -80.51 -41.10 -27.69
C GLU A 74 -80.13 -39.67 -28.11
N LEU A 75 -80.93 -39.03 -28.96
CA LEU A 75 -80.74 -37.62 -29.32
C LEU A 75 -80.91 -36.67 -28.12
N GLN A 76 -81.80 -36.97 -27.17
CA GLN A 76 -81.91 -36.23 -25.91
C GLN A 76 -80.64 -36.42 -25.06
N ARG A 77 -80.21 -37.66 -24.82
CA ARG A 77 -78.98 -37.97 -24.05
C ARG A 77 -77.71 -37.39 -24.67
N LEU A 78 -77.65 -37.28 -26.00
CA LEU A 78 -76.54 -36.63 -26.71
C LEU A 78 -76.54 -35.12 -26.49
N LYS A 79 -77.70 -34.45 -26.57
CA LYS A 79 -77.83 -33.02 -26.25
C LYS A 79 -77.50 -32.70 -24.79
N GLU A 80 -77.98 -33.51 -23.85
CA GLU A 80 -77.65 -33.37 -22.42
C GLU A 80 -76.13 -33.45 -22.19
N ARG A 81 -75.45 -34.38 -22.87
CA ARG A 81 -73.98 -34.53 -22.83
C ARG A 81 -73.24 -33.40 -23.53
N GLU A 82 -73.79 -32.86 -24.62
CA GLU A 82 -73.23 -31.72 -25.34
C GLU A 82 -73.32 -30.46 -24.47
N GLU A 83 -74.50 -30.16 -23.92
CA GLU A 83 -74.70 -29.07 -22.95
C GLU A 83 -73.80 -29.23 -21.70
N GLU A 84 -73.65 -30.44 -21.14
CA GLU A 84 -72.72 -30.69 -20.04
C GLU A 84 -71.27 -30.44 -20.44
N ALA A 85 -70.87 -30.77 -21.68
CA ALA A 85 -69.53 -30.55 -22.18
C ALA A 85 -69.25 -29.06 -22.45
N GLU A 86 -70.24 -28.32 -22.95
CA GLU A 86 -70.16 -26.86 -23.12
C GLU A 86 -70.06 -26.14 -21.77
N LYS A 87 -70.90 -26.51 -20.79
CA LYS A 87 -70.82 -25.98 -19.42
C LYS A 87 -69.43 -26.21 -18.80
N LYS A 88 -68.89 -27.44 -18.93
CA LYS A 88 -67.54 -27.79 -18.44
C LYS A 88 -66.41 -27.09 -19.23
N ARG A 89 -66.62 -26.73 -20.50
CA ARG A 89 -65.68 -25.91 -21.28
C ARG A 89 -65.68 -24.46 -20.80
N HIS A 90 -66.84 -23.83 -20.68
CA HIS A 90 -66.93 -22.46 -20.19
C HIS A 90 -66.39 -22.33 -18.76
N GLU A 91 -66.73 -23.26 -17.87
CA GLU A 91 -66.12 -23.33 -16.53
C GLU A 91 -64.58 -23.45 -16.55
N ALA A 92 -64.00 -24.09 -17.56
CA ALA A 92 -62.55 -24.21 -17.71
C ALA A 92 -61.93 -22.96 -18.38
N GLU A 93 -62.66 -22.31 -19.30
CA GLU A 93 -62.29 -21.05 -19.94
C GLU A 93 -62.33 -19.88 -18.96
N GLU A 94 -63.30 -19.83 -18.06
CA GLU A 94 -63.40 -18.86 -16.96
C GLU A 94 -62.24 -19.03 -15.99
N LYS A 95 -62.00 -20.25 -15.47
CA LYS A 95 -60.86 -20.54 -14.58
C LYS A 95 -59.51 -20.28 -15.26
N ALA A 96 -59.40 -20.48 -16.58
CA ALA A 96 -58.21 -20.13 -17.34
C ALA A 96 -58.06 -18.61 -17.60
N GLN A 97 -59.13 -17.83 -17.53
CA GLN A 97 -59.09 -16.36 -17.53
C GLN A 97 -58.70 -15.84 -16.14
N GLU A 98 -59.34 -16.30 -15.07
CA GLU A 98 -58.98 -15.97 -13.68
C GLU A 98 -57.49 -16.22 -13.39
N LEU A 99 -56.96 -17.37 -13.83
CA LEU A 99 -55.53 -17.70 -13.68
C LEU A 99 -54.60 -16.81 -14.51
N ARG A 100 -55.05 -16.28 -15.66
CA ARG A 100 -54.27 -15.31 -16.45
C ARG A 100 -54.26 -13.95 -15.77
N GLU A 101 -55.42 -13.46 -15.32
CA GLU A 101 -55.52 -12.19 -14.59
C GLU A 101 -54.68 -12.19 -13.30
N LEU A 102 -54.63 -13.33 -12.59
CA LEU A 102 -53.77 -13.52 -11.42
C LEU A 102 -52.27 -13.56 -11.77
N LEU A 103 -51.89 -14.11 -12.92
CA LEU A 103 -50.51 -14.09 -13.41
C LEU A 103 -50.10 -12.69 -13.87
N ASP A 104 -50.93 -12.01 -14.68
CA ASP A 104 -50.70 -10.63 -15.12
C ASP A 104 -50.55 -9.67 -13.94
N TYR A 105 -51.34 -9.85 -12.87
CA TYR A 105 -51.21 -9.09 -11.62
C TYR A 105 -49.91 -9.44 -10.85
N ALA A 106 -49.52 -10.72 -10.81
CA ALA A 106 -48.28 -11.14 -10.15
C ALA A 106 -47.03 -10.60 -10.87
N ASP A 107 -47.02 -10.62 -12.21
CA ASP A 107 -45.95 -10.06 -13.03
C ASP A 107 -45.88 -8.54 -12.89
N GLN A 108 -47.01 -7.82 -12.92
CA GLN A 108 -47.05 -6.38 -12.64
C GLN A 108 -46.51 -6.03 -11.24
N ALA A 109 -46.88 -6.82 -10.21
CA ALA A 109 -46.37 -6.64 -8.86
C ALA A 109 -44.86 -6.93 -8.76
N ALA A 110 -44.34 -7.89 -9.53
CA ALA A 110 -42.92 -8.18 -9.63
C ALA A 110 -42.14 -7.08 -10.36
N GLU A 111 -42.67 -6.56 -11.48
CA GLU A 111 -42.09 -5.42 -12.21
C GLU A 111 -42.05 -4.16 -11.33
N GLU A 112 -43.12 -3.85 -10.60
CA GLU A 112 -43.13 -2.75 -9.64
C GLU A 112 -42.10 -2.94 -8.51
N ALA A 113 -41.97 -4.15 -7.96
CA ALA A 113 -40.97 -4.44 -6.93
C ALA A 113 -39.53 -4.28 -7.45
N ILE A 114 -39.25 -4.78 -8.66
CA ILE A 114 -37.96 -4.62 -9.35
C ILE A 114 -37.69 -3.14 -9.63
N ARG A 115 -38.69 -2.39 -10.11
CA ARG A 115 -38.59 -0.97 -10.40
C ARG A 115 -38.26 -0.16 -9.14
N ARG A 116 -39.02 -0.33 -8.06
CA ARG A 116 -38.77 0.36 -6.78
C ARG A 116 -37.36 0.05 -6.26
N LYS A 117 -36.89 -1.20 -6.39
CA LYS A 117 -35.52 -1.58 -6.01
C LYS A 117 -34.43 -0.99 -6.90
N ARG A 118 -34.70 -0.71 -8.19
CA ARG A 118 -33.79 0.08 -9.04
C ARG A 118 -33.77 1.54 -8.60
N GLU A 119 -34.93 2.14 -8.38
CA GLU A 119 -35.05 3.54 -7.94
C GLU A 119 -34.37 3.77 -6.57
N GLU A 120 -34.48 2.81 -5.63
CA GLU A 120 -33.74 2.80 -4.35
C GLU A 120 -32.20 2.72 -4.55
N LEU A 121 -31.72 1.84 -5.43
CA LEU A 121 -30.29 1.67 -5.70
C LEU A 121 -29.70 2.87 -6.45
N GLU A 122 -30.45 3.46 -7.40
CA GLU A 122 -30.07 4.68 -8.10
C GLU A 122 -29.97 5.88 -7.14
N GLN A 123 -30.87 5.98 -6.15
CA GLN A 123 -30.77 6.98 -5.08
C GLN A 123 -29.54 6.73 -4.18
N ALA A 124 -29.32 5.49 -3.73
CA ALA A 124 -28.15 5.16 -2.91
C ALA A 124 -26.82 5.48 -3.62
N HIS A 125 -26.67 5.06 -4.88
CA HIS A 125 -25.48 5.39 -5.68
C HIS A 125 -25.33 6.91 -5.92
N ALA A 126 -26.43 7.65 -6.08
CA ALA A 126 -26.38 9.11 -6.22
C ALA A 126 -25.93 9.81 -4.92
N GLU A 127 -26.37 9.31 -3.76
CA GLU A 127 -25.91 9.79 -2.45
C GLU A 127 -24.44 9.47 -2.20
N GLU A 128 -23.99 8.23 -2.49
CA GLU A 128 -22.58 7.83 -2.40
C GLU A 128 -21.67 8.68 -3.32
N LEU A 129 -22.08 8.89 -4.57
CA LEU A 129 -21.36 9.76 -5.52
C LEU A 129 -21.34 11.23 -5.05
N SER A 130 -22.37 11.70 -4.36
CA SER A 130 -22.40 13.04 -3.75
C SER A 130 -21.42 13.16 -2.58
N GLN A 131 -21.39 12.16 -1.69
CA GLN A 131 -20.45 12.09 -0.57
C GLN A 131 -18.99 12.01 -1.06
N LEU A 132 -18.70 11.17 -2.06
CA LEU A 132 -17.36 11.05 -2.66
C LEU A 132 -16.89 12.35 -3.32
N ARG A 133 -17.79 13.11 -3.97
CA ARG A 133 -17.48 14.45 -4.49
C ARG A 133 -17.15 15.42 -3.37
N GLN A 134 -17.96 15.50 -2.32
CA GLN A 134 -17.71 16.38 -1.17
C GLN A 134 -16.38 16.05 -0.47
N LEU A 135 -16.05 14.77 -0.30
CA LEU A 135 -14.76 14.34 0.25
C LEU A 135 -13.59 14.71 -0.67
N THR A 136 -13.78 14.62 -1.99
CA THR A 136 -12.78 15.05 -2.97
C THR A 136 -12.58 16.57 -2.91
N GLU A 137 -13.64 17.37 -2.88
CA GLU A 137 -13.59 18.83 -2.76
C GLU A 137 -12.87 19.28 -1.47
N VAL A 138 -13.11 18.58 -0.35
CA VAL A 138 -12.41 18.82 0.92
C VAL A 138 -10.93 18.42 0.83
N ALA A 139 -10.59 17.30 0.20
CA ALA A 139 -9.20 16.88 0.00
C ALA A 139 -8.44 17.88 -0.91
N ASP A 140 -9.06 18.32 -2.00
CA ASP A 140 -8.58 19.35 -2.91
C ASP A 140 -8.31 20.68 -2.19
N ALA A 141 -9.20 21.08 -1.28
CA ALA A 141 -9.04 22.28 -0.47
C ALA A 141 -7.88 22.15 0.52
N GLN A 142 -7.77 21.01 1.21
CA GLN A 142 -6.67 20.72 2.14
C GLN A 142 -5.31 20.65 1.41
N GLN A 143 -5.27 20.09 0.19
CA GLN A 143 -4.07 20.06 -0.63
C GLN A 143 -3.63 21.47 -1.05
N LYS A 144 -4.58 22.34 -1.44
CA LYS A 144 -4.31 23.76 -1.75
C LYS A 144 -3.80 24.50 -0.52
N GLU A 145 -4.48 24.38 0.62
CA GLU A 145 -4.01 24.96 1.89
C GLU A 145 -2.61 24.48 2.29
N ALA A 146 -2.29 23.20 2.11
CA ALA A 146 -0.97 22.65 2.42
C ALA A 146 0.10 23.19 1.45
N HIS A 147 -0.22 23.32 0.17
CA HIS A 147 0.65 23.92 -0.84
C HIS A 147 0.93 25.41 -0.54
N ASP A 148 -0.11 26.20 -0.27
CA ASP A 148 0.02 27.62 0.05
C ASP A 148 0.85 27.85 1.32
N LYS A 149 0.65 27.03 2.36
CA LYS A 149 1.47 27.05 3.58
C LYS A 149 2.93 26.65 3.30
N ALA A 150 3.18 25.68 2.43
CA ALA A 150 4.54 25.31 2.03
C ALA A 150 5.24 26.44 1.24
N VAL A 151 4.52 27.12 0.34
CA VAL A 151 5.03 28.29 -0.39
C VAL A 151 5.31 29.46 0.57
N GLU A 152 4.42 29.75 1.52
CA GLU A 152 4.60 30.80 2.53
C GLU A 152 5.82 30.51 3.43
N LEU A 153 6.00 29.25 3.86
CA LEU A 153 7.17 28.82 4.63
C LEU A 153 8.47 28.92 3.80
N HIS A 154 8.44 28.56 2.52
CA HIS A 154 9.61 28.69 1.65
C HIS A 154 10.00 30.16 1.43
N GLN A 155 9.04 31.06 1.25
CA GLN A 155 9.29 32.51 1.17
C GLN A 155 9.86 33.07 2.49
N LYS A 156 9.34 32.64 3.65
CA LYS A 156 9.88 33.01 4.97
C LYS A 156 11.32 32.51 5.16
N LEU A 157 11.63 31.31 4.67
CA LEU A 157 12.96 30.71 4.73
C LEU A 157 13.95 31.47 3.84
N GLN A 158 13.61 31.73 2.57
CA GLN A 158 14.41 32.57 1.67
C GLN A 158 14.67 33.97 2.24
N ALA A 159 13.66 34.59 2.86
CA ALA A 159 13.80 35.90 3.51
C ALA A 159 14.69 35.85 4.77
N ALA A 160 14.70 34.74 5.50
CA ALA A 160 15.59 34.52 6.64
C ALA A 160 17.04 34.27 6.21
N GLU A 161 17.26 33.48 5.15
CA GLU A 161 18.58 33.26 4.54
C GLU A 161 19.18 34.57 4.02
N ALA A 162 18.45 35.33 3.21
CA ALA A 162 18.90 36.64 2.74
C ALA A 162 19.17 37.64 3.88
N ALA A 163 18.46 37.53 5.01
CA ALA A 163 18.71 38.33 6.20
C ALA A 163 19.89 37.83 7.08
N ILE A 164 20.36 36.60 6.87
CA ILE A 164 21.61 36.08 7.43
C ILE A 164 22.78 36.54 6.55
N ASP A 165 22.70 36.38 5.23
CA ASP A 165 23.73 36.83 4.28
C ASP A 165 23.98 38.33 4.40
N ALA A 166 22.90 39.14 4.46
CA ALA A 166 22.99 40.59 4.66
C ALA A 166 23.49 41.02 6.05
N LYS A 167 23.64 40.09 7.01
CA LYS A 167 24.37 40.32 8.27
C LYS A 167 25.81 39.87 8.15
N ALA A 168 26.06 38.70 7.56
CA ALA A 168 27.39 38.15 7.35
C ALA A 168 28.27 39.09 6.53
N GLU A 169 27.75 39.67 5.45
CA GLU A 169 28.47 40.69 4.66
C GLU A 169 28.75 41.96 5.47
N LYS A 170 27.82 42.45 6.29
CA LYS A 170 28.06 43.62 7.18
C LYS A 170 29.08 43.34 8.27
N GLU A 171 29.10 42.14 8.82
CA GLU A 171 30.07 41.73 9.84
C GLU A 171 31.46 41.56 9.22
N LYS A 172 31.53 41.00 8.01
CA LYS A 172 32.74 40.94 7.15
C LYS A 172 33.26 42.33 6.77
N GLU A 173 32.40 43.26 6.36
CA GLU A 173 32.75 44.67 6.12
C GLU A 173 33.32 45.32 7.40
N ARG A 174 32.67 45.12 8.54
CA ARG A 174 33.14 45.64 9.84
C ARG A 174 34.49 45.06 10.23
N LEU A 175 34.69 43.74 10.09
CA LEU A 175 35.95 43.07 10.39
C LEU A 175 37.06 43.51 9.43
N SER A 176 36.77 43.73 8.15
CA SER A 176 37.74 44.30 7.20
C SER A 176 38.19 45.68 7.64
N ALA A 177 37.25 46.58 8.00
CA ALA A 177 37.59 47.91 8.49
C ALA A 177 38.43 47.87 9.78
N GLN A 178 38.12 46.96 10.72
CA GLN A 178 38.92 46.76 11.93
C GLN A 178 40.34 46.27 11.61
N HIS A 179 40.50 45.31 10.70
CA HIS A 179 41.83 44.87 10.26
C HIS A 179 42.60 45.99 9.54
N ASP A 180 41.95 46.82 8.72
CA ASP A 180 42.59 47.95 8.05
C ASP A 180 43.05 49.03 9.04
N GLU A 181 42.27 49.29 10.11
CA GLU A 181 42.65 50.16 11.23
C GLU A 181 43.83 49.59 12.04
N GLU A 182 43.81 48.28 12.36
CA GLU A 182 44.92 47.59 13.04
C GLU A 182 46.21 47.62 12.18
N ILE A 183 46.10 47.34 10.88
CA ILE A 183 47.21 47.42 9.93
C ILE A 183 47.76 48.84 9.82
N ALA A 184 46.90 49.87 9.84
CA ALA A 184 47.33 51.27 9.87
C ALA A 184 48.06 51.62 11.18
N GLY A 185 47.54 51.15 12.32
CA GLY A 185 48.18 51.31 13.64
C GLY A 185 49.55 50.64 13.71
N LEU A 186 49.67 49.40 13.23
CA LEU A 186 50.94 48.66 13.15
C LEU A 186 51.94 49.35 12.21
N LYS A 187 51.51 49.84 11.04
CA LYS A 187 52.37 50.64 10.14
C LYS A 187 52.90 51.91 10.82
N LEU A 188 52.08 52.60 11.61
CA LEU A 188 52.49 53.78 12.37
C LEU A 188 53.51 53.43 13.49
N GLN A 189 53.30 52.32 14.20
CA GLN A 189 54.24 51.82 15.20
C GLN A 189 55.59 51.42 14.57
N ILE A 190 55.58 50.72 13.43
CA ILE A 190 56.78 50.37 12.67
C ILE A 190 57.53 51.64 12.27
N ALA A 191 56.87 52.63 11.65
CA ALA A 191 57.51 53.88 11.25
C ALA A 191 58.13 54.65 12.44
N SER A 192 57.49 54.63 13.61
CA SER A 192 58.04 55.20 14.85
C SER A 192 59.26 54.42 15.36
N ALA A 193 59.21 53.09 15.33
CA ALA A 193 60.33 52.22 15.72
C ALA A 193 61.53 52.35 14.77
N GLU A 194 61.29 52.50 13.47
CA GLU A 194 62.34 52.81 12.48
C GLU A 194 62.97 54.17 12.74
N GLN A 195 62.17 55.22 13.02
CA GLN A 195 62.70 56.53 13.39
C GLN A 195 63.54 56.46 14.69
N GLN A 196 63.14 55.65 15.68
CA GLN A 196 63.94 55.43 16.90
C GLN A 196 65.24 54.67 16.61
N ARG A 197 65.18 53.61 15.80
CA ARG A 197 66.37 52.86 15.33
C ARG A 197 67.35 53.76 14.60
N ASP A 198 66.87 54.65 13.74
CA ASP A 198 67.73 55.49 12.92
C ASP A 198 68.34 56.65 13.74
N ARG A 199 67.60 57.22 14.71
CA ARG A 199 68.21 58.09 15.75
C ARG A 199 69.26 57.36 16.59
N ALA A 200 69.03 56.09 16.95
CA ALA A 200 70.01 55.30 17.69
C ALA A 200 71.27 55.00 16.85
N ARG A 201 71.13 54.82 15.53
CA ARG A 201 72.25 54.74 14.58
C ARG A 201 73.01 56.06 14.48
N GLU A 202 72.32 57.20 14.38
CA GLU A 202 72.94 58.53 14.41
C GLU A 202 73.72 58.74 15.72
N GLN A 203 73.16 58.35 16.87
CA GLN A 203 73.86 58.43 18.17
C GLN A 203 75.08 57.50 18.22
N ALA A 204 74.97 56.26 17.72
CA ALA A 204 76.10 55.33 17.65
C ALA A 204 77.21 55.83 16.72
N LEU A 205 76.87 56.44 15.57
CA LEU A 205 77.84 57.06 14.67
C LEU A 205 78.55 58.26 15.32
N ASN A 206 77.82 59.13 16.01
CA ASN A 206 78.41 60.25 16.74
C ASN A 206 79.32 59.79 17.90
N LEU A 207 78.96 58.70 18.60
CA LEU A 207 79.81 58.12 19.64
C LEU A 207 81.06 57.44 19.06
N ASN A 208 80.95 56.76 17.92
CA ASN A 208 82.11 56.23 17.20
C ASN A 208 83.04 57.36 16.73
N GLN A 209 82.49 58.45 16.17
CA GLN A 209 83.25 59.65 15.80
C GLN A 209 84.02 60.23 16.99
N GLN A 210 83.37 60.35 18.16
CA GLN A 210 84.01 60.81 19.40
C GLN A 210 85.10 59.84 19.91
N LEU A 211 84.94 58.53 19.70
CA LEU A 211 85.96 57.53 20.02
C LEU A 211 87.14 57.60 19.04
N GLU A 212 86.90 57.81 17.75
CA GLU A 212 87.94 58.03 16.73
C GLU A 212 88.73 59.32 17.03
N ASP A 213 88.04 60.44 17.30
CA ASP A 213 88.66 61.71 17.71
C ASP A 213 89.47 61.56 19.01
N SER A 214 88.95 60.80 19.99
CA SER A 214 89.66 60.49 21.24
C SER A 214 90.87 59.58 21.01
N GLN A 215 90.78 58.66 20.04
CA GLN A 215 91.87 57.75 19.71
C GLN A 215 93.01 58.49 19.00
N VAL A 216 92.68 59.41 18.08
CA VAL A 216 93.66 60.34 17.49
C VAL A 216 94.35 61.16 18.58
N GLN A 217 93.62 61.69 19.56
CA GLN A 217 94.23 62.37 20.72
C GLN A 217 95.12 61.46 21.56
N THR A 218 94.79 60.17 21.73
CA THR A 218 95.70 59.23 22.42
C THR A 218 96.93 58.88 21.60
N ASP A 219 96.83 58.83 20.26
CA ASP A 219 97.95 58.58 19.36
C ASP A 219 98.87 59.80 19.26
N GLU A 220 98.34 61.03 19.26
CA GLU A 220 99.10 62.27 19.42
C GLU A 220 99.82 62.31 20.79
N LEU A 221 99.14 61.94 21.88
CA LEU A 221 99.76 61.82 23.20
C LEU A 221 100.80 60.69 23.28
N ALA A 222 100.67 59.63 22.49
CA ALA A 222 101.67 58.58 22.37
C ALA A 222 102.91 59.08 21.60
N GLN A 223 102.73 59.77 20.48
CA GLN A 223 103.82 60.41 19.72
C GLN A 223 104.57 61.46 20.56
N LEU A 224 103.84 62.27 21.35
CA LEU A 224 104.46 63.23 22.28
C LEU A 224 105.24 62.55 23.42
N ARG A 225 104.82 61.35 23.85
CA ARG A 225 105.59 60.54 24.82
C ARG A 225 106.80 59.88 24.18
N GLU A 226 106.68 59.37 22.96
CA GLU A 226 107.79 58.76 22.22
C GLU A 226 108.88 59.80 21.91
N ALA A 227 108.49 61.01 21.47
CA ALA A 227 109.41 62.14 21.31
C ALA A 227 110.06 62.57 22.64
N LEU A 228 109.34 62.48 23.77
CA LEU A 228 109.91 62.74 25.10
C LEU A 228 110.91 61.65 25.52
N GLU A 229 110.62 60.39 25.25
CA GLU A 229 111.56 59.27 25.47
C GLU A 229 112.78 59.37 24.55
N GLU A 230 112.62 59.77 23.29
CA GLU A 230 113.74 59.95 22.35
C GLU A 230 114.63 61.15 22.75
N ALA A 231 114.04 62.23 23.26
CA ALA A 231 114.77 63.33 23.89
C ALA A 231 115.53 62.89 25.18
N GLN A 232 114.98 61.93 25.93
CA GLN A 232 115.68 61.33 27.08
C GLN A 232 116.77 60.34 26.65
N ARG A 233 116.57 59.58 25.57
CA ARG A 233 117.55 58.63 25.01
C ARG A 233 118.74 59.36 24.37
N THR A 234 118.53 60.48 23.70
CA THR A 234 119.62 61.34 23.21
C THR A 234 120.40 61.99 24.37
N SER A 235 119.72 62.49 25.39
CA SER A 235 120.34 62.96 26.65
C SER A 235 121.13 61.87 27.40
N ALA A 236 120.73 60.61 27.30
CA ALA A 236 121.52 59.46 27.79
C ALA A 236 122.71 59.17 26.87
N PHE A 237 122.52 59.18 25.54
CA PHE A 237 123.57 58.93 24.57
C PHE A 237 124.72 59.96 24.66
N ASP A 238 124.43 61.22 24.95
CA ASP A 238 125.47 62.25 25.20
C ASP A 238 126.31 61.95 26.46
N LYS A 239 125.73 61.31 27.49
CA LYS A 239 126.48 60.82 28.66
C LYS A 239 127.27 59.55 28.33
N ASP A 240 126.67 58.63 27.60
CA ASP A 240 127.32 57.36 27.25
C ASP A 240 128.44 57.57 26.23
N ALA A 241 128.37 58.59 25.36
CA ALA A 241 129.46 59.02 24.50
C ALA A 241 130.64 59.62 25.29
N LEU A 242 130.38 60.30 26.40
CA LEU A 242 131.42 60.72 27.34
C LEU A 242 132.04 59.50 28.05
N GLN A 243 131.23 58.57 28.55
CA GLN A 243 131.73 57.35 29.21
C GLN A 243 132.45 56.39 28.27
N GLN A 244 132.02 56.22 27.02
CA GLN A 244 132.75 55.40 26.05
C GLN A 244 134.13 55.98 25.73
N ARG A 245 134.31 57.30 25.84
CA ARG A 245 135.63 57.94 25.74
C ARG A 245 136.54 57.51 26.89
N GLU A 246 136.02 57.46 28.12
CA GLU A 246 136.73 56.95 29.30
C GLU A 246 136.91 55.41 29.30
N GLN A 247 136.01 54.67 28.64
CA GLN A 247 136.08 53.21 28.55
C GLN A 247 136.99 52.72 27.42
N GLN A 248 137.14 53.46 26.31
CA GLN A 248 138.16 53.14 25.29
C GLN A 248 139.58 53.27 25.86
N GLU A 249 139.81 54.16 26.80
CA GLU A 249 141.07 54.22 27.57
C GLU A 249 141.29 52.99 28.48
N ARG A 250 140.26 52.16 28.73
CA ARG A 250 140.31 50.95 29.56
C ARG A 250 140.24 49.65 28.77
N SER A 251 139.45 49.55 27.71
CA SER A 251 139.30 48.31 26.94
C SER A 251 140.58 47.89 26.22
N TYR A 252 141.48 48.85 25.93
CA TYR A 252 142.88 48.58 25.54
C TYR A 252 143.69 47.74 26.56
N LEU A 253 143.17 47.49 27.77
CA LEU A 253 143.84 46.72 28.83
C LEU A 253 143.25 45.31 29.05
N GLU A 254 142.04 44.99 28.56
CA GLU A 254 141.28 43.80 29.03
C GLU A 254 140.94 42.72 27.98
N GLU A 255 140.98 42.97 26.66
CA GLU A 255 140.62 41.95 25.63
C GLU A 255 141.62 40.77 25.46
N LEU A 256 142.39 40.44 26.50
CA LEU A 256 143.48 39.47 26.46
C LEU A 256 143.09 38.00 26.78
N GLU A 257 141.85 37.70 27.21
CA GLU A 257 141.58 36.48 28.01
C GLU A 257 140.75 35.30 27.40
N GLN A 258 139.41 35.35 27.26
CA GLN A 258 138.57 34.11 27.37
C GLN A 258 137.36 33.94 26.39
N LEU A 259 137.09 32.69 25.91
CA LEU A 259 135.98 32.36 24.97
C LEU A 259 135.64 30.82 24.79
N LYS A 260 134.73 30.15 25.57
CA LYS A 260 134.49 28.65 25.52
C LYS A 260 133.10 28.01 25.97
N ARG A 261 132.28 27.40 25.04
CA ARG A 261 131.50 26.06 25.06
C ARG A 261 129.98 25.79 25.53
N ASN A 262 129.07 25.39 24.58
CA ASN A 262 128.11 24.17 24.41
C ASN A 262 126.63 23.93 25.04
N ARG A 263 125.79 22.90 24.57
CA ARG A 263 124.23 22.88 24.42
C ARG A 263 123.36 21.51 24.14
N GLU A 264 121.95 21.48 24.02
CA GLU A 264 120.87 20.63 23.23
C GLU A 264 119.57 19.80 23.80
N ALA A 265 118.51 19.28 23.01
CA ALA A 265 117.07 18.78 23.40
C ALA A 265 116.13 17.72 22.53
N THR A 266 114.81 17.35 22.84
CA THR A 266 113.90 16.17 22.30
C THR A 266 112.25 16.13 22.37
N ASP A 267 111.39 15.25 21.69
CA ASP A 267 109.83 15.03 21.74
C ASP A 267 109.15 13.76 20.92
N LYS A 268 107.85 13.21 20.68
CA LYS A 268 106.30 13.12 21.06
C LYS A 268 105.36 12.05 20.23
N ARG A 269 104.05 11.58 20.55
CA ARG A 269 102.83 11.02 19.65
C ARG A 269 101.58 10.06 20.14
N ARG A 270 100.43 9.89 19.34
CA ARG A 270 99.22 8.86 19.15
C ARG A 270 97.76 8.94 19.88
N ALA A 271 96.54 8.24 19.71
CA ALA A 271 95.86 7.00 19.06
C ALA A 271 94.22 6.95 18.83
N GLU A 272 93.48 5.80 18.51
CA GLU A 272 92.05 5.57 17.89
C GLU A 272 91.15 4.29 18.40
N ALA A 273 89.93 3.67 18.03
CA ALA A 273 88.62 3.64 17.17
C ALA A 273 87.50 2.53 17.68
N GLU A 274 86.30 1.95 17.23
CA GLU A 274 85.18 1.90 16.13
C GLU A 274 83.83 0.97 16.41
N GLY A 275 82.73 0.72 15.56
CA GLY A 275 81.48 -0.22 15.76
C GLY A 275 80.19 -0.37 14.77
N HIS A 276 79.15 -1.32 14.87
CA HIS A 276 77.90 -1.56 13.94
C HIS A 276 76.48 -2.33 14.32
N LEU A 277 75.57 -2.88 13.39
CA LEU A 277 74.00 -3.09 13.42
C LEU A 277 73.17 -4.31 12.68
N SER A 278 71.78 -4.56 12.80
CA SER A 278 70.84 -5.60 12.08
C SER A 278 69.19 -5.64 12.22
N GLU A 279 68.31 -6.43 11.45
CA GLU A 279 66.74 -6.61 11.49
C GLU A 279 65.97 -7.76 10.62
N LEU A 280 64.65 -8.24 10.82
CA LEU A 280 63.50 -8.70 9.84
C LEU A 280 62.21 -9.65 10.15
N ARG A 281 61.22 -9.75 9.18
CA ARG A 281 59.74 -10.21 9.06
C ARG A 281 59.38 -11.75 8.85
N GLU A 282 58.18 -12.35 8.53
CA GLU A 282 56.90 -11.99 7.77
C GLU A 282 55.69 -13.02 7.85
N MET A 283 54.42 -12.61 7.55
CA MET A 283 53.17 -13.37 7.11
C MET A 283 52.56 -14.57 7.93
N LEU A 284 51.33 -15.12 7.68
CA LEU A 284 49.92 -14.63 7.53
C LEU A 284 48.94 -15.87 7.55
N ALA A 285 47.61 -15.68 7.76
CA ALA A 285 46.50 -16.68 7.75
C ALA A 285 46.38 -17.62 9.00
N SER A 286 45.22 -18.19 9.42
CA SER A 286 43.83 -18.19 8.91
C SER A 286 42.75 -18.48 10.01
N ALA A 287 41.49 -18.07 9.74
CA ALA A 287 40.19 -18.54 10.30
C ALA A 287 39.83 -18.39 11.82
N GLN A 288 38.54 -18.10 12.13
CA GLN A 288 37.54 -19.10 12.62
C GLN A 288 36.37 -18.57 13.52
N LYS A 289 35.11 -18.68 13.02
CA LYS A 289 33.80 -18.78 13.77
C LYS A 289 33.37 -17.53 14.62
N ARG A 290 32.11 -17.36 15.10
CA ARG A 290 30.92 -18.26 15.21
C ARG A 290 29.59 -17.46 15.36
N SER A 291 28.45 -18.14 15.10
CA SER A 291 27.21 -18.18 15.93
C SER A 291 26.14 -17.08 15.82
N ASP A 292 24.82 -17.30 16.02
CA ASP A 292 23.77 -18.35 15.76
C ASP A 292 22.40 -17.62 16.11
N GLU A 293 21.14 -18.11 16.20
CA GLU A 293 20.40 -19.38 16.04
C GLU A 293 18.86 -19.07 15.84
N ALA A 294 18.01 -20.10 15.65
CA ALA A 294 16.53 -20.16 15.82
C ALA A 294 15.57 -19.37 14.84
N GLY A 295 14.34 -19.86 14.55
CA GLY A 295 13.75 -21.19 14.80
C GLY A 295 12.23 -21.34 14.50
N GLU A 296 11.78 -22.59 14.27
CA GLU A 296 10.42 -23.17 14.48
C GLU A 296 9.18 -22.68 13.66
N THR A 297 8.08 -23.43 13.41
CA THR A 297 7.72 -24.89 13.44
C THR A 297 6.43 -25.18 12.60
N GLN A 298 6.02 -26.48 12.50
CA GLN A 298 4.69 -27.06 12.14
C GLN A 298 4.45 -27.35 10.63
N LYS A 299 4.23 -28.58 10.12
CA LYS A 299 3.35 -29.75 10.45
C LYS A 299 1.84 -29.57 10.16
N GLU A 300 1.07 -30.58 9.73
CA GLU A 300 1.18 -31.65 8.70
C GLU A 300 -0.06 -32.59 8.75
N GLN A 301 -0.69 -32.92 7.60
CA GLN A 301 -1.35 -34.22 7.24
C GLN A 301 -2.53 -34.82 8.10
N ALA A 302 -3.32 -35.85 7.71
CA ALA A 302 -3.95 -36.27 6.41
C ALA A 302 -4.89 -37.53 6.57
N THR A 303 -5.95 -37.69 5.74
CA THR A 303 -6.62 -39.00 5.31
C THR A 303 -7.35 -39.91 6.37
N ARG A 304 -8.18 -40.98 6.14
CA ARG A 304 -9.01 -41.61 5.02
C ARG A 304 -9.99 -42.75 5.54
N HIS A 305 -11.02 -43.13 4.74
CA HIS A 305 -11.74 -44.46 4.56
C HIS A 305 -12.78 -45.09 5.56
N ALA A 306 -13.77 -45.89 5.04
CA ALA A 306 -14.73 -46.84 5.73
C ALA A 306 -15.57 -47.70 4.69
N MET A 307 -16.42 -48.70 5.09
CA MET A 307 -17.05 -49.71 4.15
C MET A 307 -18.32 -50.56 4.61
N GLU A 308 -19.13 -51.09 3.65
CA GLU A 308 -20.06 -52.29 3.56
C GLU A 308 -21.30 -52.58 4.49
N VAL A 309 -22.25 -53.56 4.26
CA VAL A 309 -23.12 -53.99 3.08
C VAL A 309 -24.17 -55.16 3.35
N ARG A 310 -25.24 -55.34 2.52
CA ARG A 310 -26.12 -56.54 2.17
C ARG A 310 -27.24 -57.16 3.09
N GLY A 311 -28.27 -57.80 2.47
CA GLY A 311 -29.30 -58.75 3.05
C GLY A 311 -30.45 -59.23 2.08
N LEU A 312 -31.07 -60.43 2.22
CA LEU A 312 -31.90 -61.19 1.19
C LEU A 312 -32.95 -62.20 1.81
N GLN A 313 -33.93 -62.91 1.15
CA GLN A 313 -34.83 -62.74 -0.04
C GLN A 313 -35.83 -63.96 -0.35
N THR A 314 -37.17 -63.83 -0.19
CA THR A 314 -38.31 -64.66 -0.81
C THR A 314 -38.40 -66.21 -0.52
N ARG A 315 -39.35 -67.10 -0.98
CA ARG A 315 -40.61 -67.17 -1.83
C ARG A 315 -41.41 -68.51 -1.56
N CYS A 316 -42.63 -68.77 -2.14
CA CYS A 316 -43.16 -70.06 -2.71
C CYS A 316 -44.67 -70.44 -2.56
N GLU A 317 -45.18 -71.13 -3.59
CA GLU A 317 -46.59 -71.47 -3.97
C GLU A 317 -46.58 -72.82 -4.79
N THR A 318 -47.61 -73.60 -5.20
CA THR A 318 -49.11 -73.58 -5.31
C THR A 318 -49.72 -75.02 -5.09
N ALA A 319 -51.04 -75.27 -5.30
CA ALA A 319 -51.66 -76.61 -5.50
C ALA A 319 -53.02 -76.57 -6.24
N GLU A 320 -53.34 -77.55 -7.12
CA GLU A 320 -54.45 -77.48 -8.11
C GLU A 320 -55.24 -78.82 -8.30
N VAL A 321 -56.25 -78.82 -9.19
CA VAL A 321 -56.94 -79.97 -9.83
C VAL A 321 -57.90 -80.83 -8.96
N GLN A 322 -58.94 -80.22 -8.37
CA GLN A 322 -60.25 -80.89 -8.11
C GLN A 322 -61.33 -80.35 -9.09
N GLU A 323 -61.00 -80.35 -10.37
CA GLU A 323 -61.51 -79.36 -11.32
C GLU A 323 -62.59 -79.90 -12.27
N GLN A 324 -62.46 -81.16 -12.68
CA GLN A 324 -63.01 -81.68 -13.95
C GLN A 324 -64.49 -82.10 -13.95
N LEU A 325 -65.27 -81.69 -12.95
CA LEU A 325 -66.73 -81.92 -12.94
C LEU A 325 -67.57 -80.69 -12.59
N ALA A 326 -66.96 -79.63 -12.05
CA ALA A 326 -67.51 -78.29 -12.20
C ALA A 326 -67.59 -77.93 -13.70
N GLU A 327 -66.56 -78.33 -14.46
CA GLU A 327 -66.32 -78.03 -15.88
C GLU A 327 -67.52 -78.12 -16.82
N ALA A 328 -68.46 -79.06 -16.67
CA ALA A 328 -69.51 -79.27 -17.68
C ALA A 328 -70.73 -78.34 -17.53
N LYS A 329 -71.08 -77.94 -16.30
CA LYS A 329 -72.13 -76.92 -16.06
C LYS A 329 -71.52 -75.52 -15.94
N ALA A 330 -70.33 -75.42 -15.37
CA ALA A 330 -69.38 -74.35 -15.68
C ALA A 330 -68.64 -74.62 -17.01
N GLN A 331 -69.36 -75.10 -18.04
CA GLN A 331 -68.97 -75.00 -19.46
C GLN A 331 -69.90 -74.00 -20.13
N LYS A 332 -71.22 -74.10 -19.92
CA LYS A 332 -72.19 -73.09 -20.39
C LYS A 332 -72.31 -71.87 -19.48
N LEU A 333 -72.16 -72.06 -18.16
CA LEU A 333 -71.91 -70.90 -17.28
C LEU A 333 -70.51 -70.35 -17.46
N LYS A 334 -69.49 -71.14 -17.86
CA LYS A 334 -68.25 -70.55 -18.41
C LYS A 334 -68.58 -69.78 -19.68
N GLU A 335 -69.08 -70.35 -20.77
CA GLU A 335 -69.38 -69.63 -22.03
C GLU A 335 -70.08 -68.27 -21.82
N ARG A 336 -71.12 -68.19 -20.97
CA ARG A 336 -71.73 -66.89 -20.61
C ARG A 336 -70.86 -66.02 -19.70
N LEU A 337 -70.37 -66.53 -18.57
CA LEU A 337 -69.43 -65.79 -17.72
C LEU A 337 -68.10 -65.51 -18.41
N VAL A 338 -67.79 -66.12 -19.54
CA VAL A 338 -66.58 -65.93 -20.34
C VAL A 338 -66.88 -64.95 -21.44
N THR A 339 -68.08 -64.85 -22.00
CA THR A 339 -68.45 -63.65 -22.77
C THR A 339 -68.63 -62.43 -21.87
N GLU A 340 -69.13 -62.58 -20.64
CA GLU A 340 -69.32 -61.50 -19.68
C GLU A 340 -68.01 -61.13 -18.96
N LEU A 341 -67.16 -62.09 -18.59
CA LEU A 341 -65.78 -61.81 -18.15
C LEU A 341 -64.89 -61.41 -19.32
N GLN A 342 -65.04 -61.88 -20.56
CA GLN A 342 -64.30 -61.27 -21.69
C GLN A 342 -64.78 -59.84 -21.92
N ALA A 343 -66.07 -59.53 -21.79
CA ALA A 343 -66.55 -58.14 -21.85
C ALA A 343 -66.05 -57.30 -20.66
N ALA A 344 -65.99 -57.86 -19.45
CA ALA A 344 -65.54 -57.16 -18.23
C ALA A 344 -64.00 -57.11 -18.07
N ASP A 345 -63.27 -58.08 -18.62
CA ASP A 345 -61.81 -58.12 -18.76
C ASP A 345 -61.39 -57.29 -19.98
N GLU A 346 -62.21 -57.17 -21.03
CA GLU A 346 -61.98 -56.19 -22.09
C GLU A 346 -62.28 -54.77 -21.61
N ALA A 347 -63.40 -54.53 -20.91
CA ALA A 347 -63.70 -53.23 -20.33
C ALA A 347 -62.68 -52.89 -19.24
N GLY A 348 -62.37 -53.83 -18.36
CA GLY A 348 -61.34 -53.75 -17.33
C GLY A 348 -59.95 -53.58 -17.92
N SER A 349 -59.60 -54.26 -19.02
CA SER A 349 -58.32 -54.05 -19.72
C SER A 349 -58.30 -52.74 -20.51
N LYS A 350 -59.43 -52.25 -21.05
CA LYS A 350 -59.54 -50.92 -21.67
C LYS A 350 -59.36 -49.83 -20.61
N GLN A 351 -60.02 -49.96 -19.46
CA GLN A 351 -59.92 -49.04 -18.33
C GLN A 351 -58.54 -49.13 -17.64
N GLN A 352 -57.97 -50.32 -17.48
CA GLN A 352 -56.61 -50.51 -16.99
C GLN A 352 -55.59 -49.93 -17.99
N LYS A 353 -55.76 -50.12 -19.30
CA LYS A 353 -54.92 -49.46 -20.32
C LYS A 353 -55.13 -47.95 -20.41
N GLN A 354 -56.26 -47.42 -19.94
CA GLN A 354 -56.46 -45.98 -19.76
C GLN A 354 -55.70 -45.48 -18.53
N LEU A 355 -55.87 -46.13 -17.39
CA LEU A 355 -55.15 -45.83 -16.14
C LEU A 355 -53.62 -46.04 -16.28
N GLU A 356 -53.17 -47.03 -17.03
CA GLU A 356 -51.76 -47.25 -17.38
C GLU A 356 -51.24 -46.12 -18.27
N LYS A 357 -52.01 -45.65 -19.27
CA LYS A 357 -51.64 -44.50 -20.10
C LYS A 357 -51.68 -43.17 -19.36
N GLU A 358 -52.60 -42.99 -18.42
CA GLU A 358 -52.68 -41.82 -17.56
C GLU A 358 -51.48 -41.81 -16.60
N ARG A 359 -51.17 -42.95 -15.99
CA ARG A 359 -49.97 -43.12 -15.17
C ARG A 359 -48.65 -43.03 -15.97
N GLU A 360 -48.62 -43.46 -17.22
CA GLU A 360 -47.47 -43.26 -18.13
C GLU A 360 -47.27 -41.77 -18.46
N LYS A 361 -48.36 -41.00 -18.65
CA LYS A 361 -48.29 -39.54 -18.78
C LYS A 361 -47.80 -38.90 -17.49
N GLU A 362 -48.41 -39.18 -16.34
CA GLU A 362 -47.95 -38.67 -15.04
C GLU A 362 -46.47 -38.98 -14.78
N LEU A 363 -46.01 -40.18 -15.15
CA LEU A 363 -44.60 -40.54 -15.04
C LEU A 363 -43.69 -39.79 -16.03
N GLU A 364 -44.17 -39.46 -17.24
CA GLU A 364 -43.39 -38.66 -18.20
C GLU A 364 -43.42 -37.16 -17.86
N ASP A 365 -44.52 -36.64 -17.34
CA ASP A 365 -44.64 -35.28 -16.78
C ASP A 365 -43.70 -35.12 -15.58
N VAL A 366 -43.67 -36.10 -14.66
CA VAL A 366 -42.71 -36.12 -13.54
C VAL A 366 -41.26 -36.26 -14.03
N ARG A 367 -40.98 -37.05 -15.08
CA ARG A 367 -39.65 -37.08 -15.71
C ARG A 367 -39.29 -35.76 -16.37
N GLN A 368 -40.26 -35.05 -16.97
CA GLN A 368 -40.04 -33.75 -17.57
C GLN A 368 -39.73 -32.70 -16.49
N GLN A 369 -40.52 -32.63 -15.42
CA GLN A 369 -40.24 -31.78 -14.25
C GLN A 369 -38.87 -32.09 -13.63
N GLN A 370 -38.45 -33.37 -13.59
CA GLN A 370 -37.10 -33.75 -13.14
C GLN A 370 -36.00 -33.27 -14.10
N ARG A 371 -36.21 -33.34 -15.42
CA ARG A 371 -35.27 -32.79 -16.43
C ARG A 371 -35.16 -31.27 -16.30
N GLU A 372 -36.28 -30.58 -16.14
CA GLU A 372 -36.39 -29.13 -15.99
C GLU A 372 -35.69 -28.66 -14.71
N ALA A 373 -35.99 -29.29 -13.56
CA ALA A 373 -35.32 -29.03 -12.29
C ALA A 373 -33.81 -29.38 -12.34
N GLU A 374 -33.40 -30.41 -13.10
CA GLU A 374 -31.98 -30.68 -13.35
C GLU A 374 -31.32 -29.59 -14.20
N THR A 375 -32.00 -29.03 -15.21
CA THR A 375 -31.46 -27.92 -16.02
C THR A 375 -31.39 -26.62 -15.23
N ASP A 376 -32.41 -26.30 -14.43
CA ASP A 376 -32.41 -25.11 -13.56
C ASP A 376 -31.32 -25.22 -12.50
N ARG A 377 -31.15 -26.40 -11.90
CA ARG A 377 -30.03 -26.66 -10.99
C ARG A 377 -28.68 -26.47 -11.69
N LYS A 378 -28.47 -27.05 -12.87
CA LYS A 378 -27.21 -26.88 -13.62
C LYS A 378 -26.95 -25.42 -14.01
N ALA A 379 -28.01 -24.65 -14.31
CA ALA A 379 -27.92 -23.22 -14.56
C ALA A 379 -27.60 -22.40 -13.27
N ALA A 380 -28.16 -22.78 -12.13
CA ALA A 380 -27.87 -22.18 -10.83
C ALA A 380 -26.43 -22.50 -10.38
N ASP A 381 -26.00 -23.76 -10.49
CA ASP A 381 -24.62 -24.20 -10.21
C ASP A 381 -23.63 -23.46 -11.12
N ALA A 382 -23.92 -23.31 -12.43
CA ALA A 382 -23.08 -22.55 -13.35
C ALA A 382 -23.00 -21.04 -13.01
N ARG A 383 -24.11 -20.40 -12.62
CA ARG A 383 -24.13 -19.02 -12.14
C ARG A 383 -23.33 -18.86 -10.84
N ALA A 384 -23.38 -19.85 -9.95
CA ALA A 384 -22.61 -19.84 -8.70
C ALA A 384 -21.09 -19.92 -8.96
N GLU A 385 -20.64 -20.77 -9.88
CA GLU A 385 -19.22 -20.81 -10.29
C GLU A 385 -18.78 -19.53 -11.02
N GLU A 386 -19.64 -18.92 -11.86
CA GLU A 386 -19.33 -17.63 -12.49
C GLU A 386 -19.20 -16.50 -11.46
N LEU A 387 -20.04 -16.50 -10.42
CA LEU A 387 -19.95 -15.55 -9.31
C LEU A 387 -18.72 -15.77 -8.44
N LYS A 388 -18.35 -17.03 -8.13
CA LYS A 388 -17.07 -17.34 -7.46
C LYS A 388 -15.89 -16.82 -8.25
N LYS A 389 -15.82 -17.12 -9.55
CA LYS A 389 -14.72 -16.67 -10.40
C LYS A 389 -14.61 -15.14 -10.48
N LYS A 390 -15.75 -14.42 -10.49
CA LYS A 390 -15.76 -12.95 -10.42
C LYS A 390 -15.30 -12.42 -9.05
N LEU A 391 -15.60 -13.13 -7.97
CA LEU A 391 -15.13 -12.81 -6.63
C LEU A 391 -13.62 -13.07 -6.49
N GLU A 392 -13.12 -14.22 -6.95
CA GLU A 392 -11.68 -14.54 -7.01
C GLU A 392 -10.91 -13.51 -7.85
N GLU A 393 -11.44 -13.12 -9.02
CA GLU A 393 -10.84 -12.05 -9.83
C GLU A 393 -10.88 -10.67 -9.16
N ALA A 394 -11.89 -10.39 -8.33
CA ALA A 394 -11.96 -9.14 -7.57
C ALA A 394 -10.99 -9.14 -6.37
N GLU A 395 -10.87 -10.25 -5.65
CA GLU A 395 -9.91 -10.44 -4.57
C GLU A 395 -8.46 -10.37 -5.07
N LEU A 396 -8.16 -10.99 -6.23
CA LEU A 396 -6.85 -10.88 -6.88
C LEU A 396 -6.52 -9.43 -7.25
N ARG A 397 -7.44 -8.70 -7.90
CA ARG A 397 -7.22 -7.29 -8.25
C ARG A 397 -7.09 -6.39 -7.00
N ALA A 398 -7.83 -6.68 -5.93
CA ALA A 398 -7.69 -5.97 -4.66
C ALA A 398 -6.33 -6.24 -4.00
N PHE A 399 -5.84 -7.49 -4.05
CA PHE A 399 -4.52 -7.87 -3.56
C PHE A 399 -3.39 -7.22 -4.39
N GLU A 400 -3.50 -7.23 -5.72
CA GLU A 400 -2.57 -6.55 -6.63
C GLU A 400 -2.54 -5.03 -6.37
N ALA A 401 -3.71 -4.40 -6.22
CA ALA A 401 -3.80 -2.98 -5.89
C ALA A 401 -3.17 -2.64 -4.53
N ALA A 402 -3.42 -3.46 -3.50
CA ALA A 402 -2.79 -3.31 -2.19
C ALA A 402 -1.27 -3.52 -2.25
N HIS A 403 -0.79 -4.48 -3.05
CA HIS A 403 0.63 -4.71 -3.27
C HIS A 403 1.30 -3.54 -3.99
N HIS A 404 0.66 -2.97 -5.02
CA HIS A 404 1.13 -1.75 -5.69
C HIS A 404 1.12 -0.52 -4.77
N GLN A 405 0.08 -0.33 -3.95
CA GLN A 405 0.07 0.74 -2.93
C GLN A 405 1.22 0.58 -1.94
N LYS A 406 1.47 -0.65 -1.45
CA LYS A 406 2.61 -0.93 -0.57
C LYS A 406 3.94 -0.62 -1.25
N ALA A 407 4.15 -1.11 -2.48
CA ALA A 407 5.38 -0.87 -3.23
C ALA A 407 5.65 0.63 -3.45
N ASN A 408 4.62 1.41 -3.77
CA ASN A 408 4.74 2.87 -3.91
C ASN A 408 5.08 3.56 -2.58
N VAL A 409 4.47 3.11 -1.47
CA VAL A 409 4.74 3.63 -0.12
C VAL A 409 6.15 3.28 0.36
N ASP A 410 6.63 2.06 0.07
CA ASP A 410 7.97 1.64 0.46
C ASP A 410 9.04 2.33 -0.41
N ALA A 411 8.80 2.53 -1.72
CA ALA A 411 9.66 3.35 -2.59
C ALA A 411 9.73 4.82 -2.14
N ALA A 412 8.60 5.41 -1.71
CA ALA A 412 8.58 6.78 -1.17
C ALA A 412 9.41 6.90 0.12
N LYS A 413 9.38 5.90 1.01
CA LYS A 413 10.26 5.84 2.19
C LYS A 413 11.73 5.70 1.80
N GLU A 414 12.06 4.89 0.79
CA GLU A 414 13.44 4.76 0.30
C GLU A 414 13.97 6.09 -0.25
N GLU A 415 13.15 6.84 -0.99
CA GLU A 415 13.46 8.22 -1.39
C GLU A 415 13.68 9.16 -0.19
N GLU A 416 12.82 9.14 0.83
CA GLU A 416 12.98 9.95 2.04
C GLU A 416 14.26 9.57 2.80
N ILE A 417 14.57 8.27 2.94
CA ILE A 417 15.80 7.78 3.55
C ILE A 417 17.03 8.24 2.75
N CYS A 418 16.97 8.28 1.42
CA CYS A 418 18.06 8.80 0.59
C CYS A 418 18.25 10.32 0.76
N LYS A 419 17.15 11.08 0.81
CA LYS A 419 17.19 12.53 1.07
C LYS A 419 17.75 12.84 2.47
N LEU A 420 17.36 12.07 3.48
CA LEU A 420 17.89 12.19 4.85
C LEU A 420 19.38 11.81 4.93
N ARG A 421 19.83 10.77 4.21
CA ARG A 421 21.25 10.42 4.12
C ARG A 421 22.09 11.52 3.48
N GLN A 422 21.62 12.14 2.40
CA GLN A 422 22.31 13.30 1.79
C GLN A 422 22.33 14.52 2.73
N GLN A 423 21.28 14.73 3.52
CA GLN A 423 21.26 15.78 4.55
C GLN A 423 22.25 15.48 5.70
N MET A 424 22.42 14.22 6.09
CA MET A 424 23.48 13.81 7.04
C MET A 424 24.87 14.01 6.46
N GLU A 425 25.14 13.50 5.26
CA GLU A 425 26.44 13.60 4.58
C GLU A 425 26.88 15.07 4.40
N THR A 426 25.95 15.95 3.99
CA THR A 426 26.21 17.41 3.90
C THR A 426 26.27 18.14 5.25
N ALA A 427 25.89 17.50 6.36
CA ALA A 427 26.10 17.99 7.72
C ALA A 427 27.42 17.49 8.31
N GLU A 428 27.82 16.24 8.04
CA GLU A 428 29.11 15.66 8.36
C GLU A 428 30.24 16.43 7.62
N GLU A 429 30.08 16.69 6.31
CA GLU A 429 30.98 17.58 5.56
C GLU A 429 31.14 18.98 6.19
N LYS A 430 30.10 19.51 6.83
CA LYS A 430 30.15 20.81 7.51
C LYS A 430 30.87 20.70 8.85
N ALA A 431 30.63 19.62 9.60
CA ALA A 431 31.34 19.31 10.83
C ALA A 431 32.85 19.20 10.57
N ASP A 432 33.27 18.40 9.58
CA ASP A 432 34.66 18.23 9.17
C ASP A 432 35.32 19.58 8.80
N LYS A 433 34.62 20.43 8.04
CA LYS A 433 35.10 21.77 7.69
C LYS A 433 35.27 22.67 8.93
N THR A 434 34.37 22.58 9.92
CA THR A 434 34.53 23.30 11.19
C THR A 434 35.62 22.73 12.09
N GLU A 435 35.85 21.41 12.11
CA GLU A 435 36.95 20.79 12.87
C GLU A 435 38.32 21.08 12.23
N ALA A 436 38.41 21.11 10.90
CA ALA A 436 39.60 21.56 10.18
C ALA A 436 39.92 23.03 10.50
N GLN A 437 38.92 23.92 10.50
CA GLN A 437 39.08 25.31 10.92
C GLN A 437 39.50 25.44 12.38
N ALA A 438 38.87 24.69 13.29
CA ALA A 438 39.23 24.67 14.71
C ALA A 438 40.68 24.17 14.93
N SER A 439 41.11 23.19 14.14
CA SER A 439 42.47 22.66 14.18
C SER A 439 43.51 23.66 13.68
N GLN A 440 43.24 24.37 12.57
CA GLN A 440 44.08 25.47 12.10
C GLN A 440 44.15 26.63 13.10
N LEU A 441 43.07 26.91 13.83
CA LEU A 441 43.07 27.91 14.90
C LEU A 441 43.91 27.46 16.10
N ARG A 442 43.80 26.19 16.53
CA ARG A 442 44.66 25.60 17.57
C ARG A 442 46.15 25.65 17.18
N GLU A 443 46.49 25.32 15.94
CA GLU A 443 47.87 25.37 15.43
C GLU A 443 48.43 26.79 15.45
N LYS A 444 47.67 27.78 14.93
CA LYS A 444 48.06 29.21 15.00
C LYS A 444 48.23 29.70 16.44
N LEU A 445 47.37 29.26 17.35
CA LEU A 445 47.44 29.63 18.77
C LEU A 445 48.69 29.02 19.43
N ALA A 446 48.99 27.75 19.17
CA ALA A 446 50.23 27.11 19.63
C ALA A 446 51.49 27.78 19.05
N MET A 447 51.48 28.18 17.77
CA MET A 447 52.59 28.95 17.18
C MET A 447 52.76 30.33 17.86
N ALA A 448 51.67 30.99 18.23
CA ALA A 448 51.70 32.24 18.97
C ALA A 448 52.20 32.06 20.43
N GLU A 449 51.80 30.98 21.10
CA GLU A 449 52.31 30.61 22.43
C GLU A 449 53.82 30.33 22.41
N VAL A 450 54.32 29.59 21.41
CA VAL A 450 55.76 29.38 21.21
C VAL A 450 56.48 30.71 20.92
N SER A 451 55.91 31.55 20.06
CA SER A 451 56.49 32.88 19.75
C SER A 451 56.60 33.78 20.99
N LEU A 452 55.55 33.81 21.81
CA LEU A 452 55.53 34.54 23.09
C LEU A 452 56.49 33.94 24.12
N SER A 453 56.62 32.61 24.17
CA SER A 453 57.58 31.92 25.03
C SER A 453 59.02 32.23 24.64
N GLU A 454 59.33 32.21 23.33
CA GLU A 454 60.64 32.65 22.82
C GLU A 454 60.91 34.13 23.12
N GLU A 455 59.93 35.02 22.95
CA GLU A 455 60.15 36.44 23.25
C GLU A 455 60.32 36.68 24.77
N ALA A 456 59.58 35.95 25.61
CA ALA A 456 59.78 35.96 27.06
C ALA A 456 61.16 35.43 27.44
N GLN A 457 61.64 34.34 26.82
CA GLN A 457 62.97 33.79 27.06
C GLN A 457 64.06 34.77 26.63
N ARG A 458 63.96 35.38 25.43
CA ARG A 458 64.89 36.43 24.98
C ARG A 458 64.94 37.63 25.93
N ARG A 459 63.82 37.98 26.58
CA ARG A 459 63.77 39.02 27.63
C ARG A 459 64.44 38.56 28.93
N ILE A 460 64.30 37.30 29.32
CA ILE A 460 65.03 36.70 30.46
C ILE A 460 66.55 36.73 30.17
N ASP A 461 66.97 36.24 29.01
CA ASP A 461 68.39 36.21 28.60
C ASP A 461 69.02 37.61 28.58
N LEU A 462 68.26 38.63 28.12
CA LEU A 462 68.67 40.04 28.19
C LEU A 462 68.82 40.54 29.63
N ILE A 463 67.85 40.24 30.51
CA ILE A 463 67.91 40.61 31.93
C ILE A 463 69.10 39.93 32.61
N GLU A 464 69.41 38.67 32.28
CA GLU A 464 70.60 37.98 32.80
C GLU A 464 71.92 38.55 32.24
N GLN A 465 71.97 38.96 30.97
CA GLN A 465 73.13 39.71 30.45
C GLN A 465 73.31 41.07 31.12
N GLU A 466 72.24 41.82 31.39
CA GLU A 466 72.31 43.06 32.18
C GLU A 466 72.77 42.79 33.62
N ARG A 467 72.30 41.69 34.23
CA ARG A 467 72.77 41.23 35.54
C ARG A 467 74.27 40.93 35.54
N LEU A 468 74.77 40.23 34.52
CA LEU A 468 76.20 39.94 34.35
C LEU A 468 77.03 41.21 34.10
N ARG A 469 76.51 42.21 33.37
CA ARG A 469 77.15 43.54 33.24
C ARG A 469 77.14 44.34 34.54
N SER A 470 76.09 44.21 35.37
CA SER A 470 76.04 44.85 36.69
C SER A 470 77.05 44.23 37.67
N LEU A 471 77.25 42.90 37.62
CA LEU A 471 78.31 42.22 38.37
C LEU A 471 79.69 42.59 37.83
N GLY A 472 79.82 42.73 36.51
CA GLY A 472 81.03 43.24 35.86
C GLY A 472 81.37 44.71 36.14
N THR A 473 80.50 45.47 36.81
CA THR A 473 80.73 46.87 37.18
C THR A 473 80.94 47.10 38.69
N GLU A 474 80.99 46.05 39.52
CA GLU A 474 81.37 46.17 40.95
C GLU A 474 82.83 46.63 41.17
N ALA A 475 83.65 46.64 40.11
CA ALA A 475 85.08 46.97 40.17
C ALA A 475 85.41 48.47 40.36
N ASN A 476 84.48 49.41 40.13
CA ASN A 476 84.76 50.84 40.34
C ASN A 476 83.49 51.71 40.47
N GLY A 477 83.15 52.20 41.68
CA GLY A 477 81.89 52.95 41.83
C GLY A 477 81.45 53.46 43.21
N LYS A 478 82.33 53.63 44.22
CA LYS A 478 81.93 54.21 45.53
C LYS A 478 81.59 55.71 45.45
N LYS A 479 80.44 56.10 44.87
CA LYS A 479 79.87 57.47 45.03
C LYS A 479 78.40 57.74 44.66
N THR A 480 77.63 56.81 44.09
CA THR A 480 76.32 57.13 43.44
C THR A 480 75.07 56.47 44.05
N VAL A 481 75.19 55.79 45.20
CA VAL A 481 74.09 55.01 45.80
C VAL A 481 72.86 55.89 46.17
N ASP A 482 73.09 57.12 46.66
CA ASP A 482 72.02 58.03 47.07
C ASP A 482 71.23 58.63 45.87
N ASP A 483 71.90 58.84 44.73
CA ASP A 483 71.26 59.28 43.48
C ASP A 483 70.43 58.15 42.84
N ALA A 484 70.85 56.89 43.01
CA ALA A 484 70.05 55.74 42.58
C ALA A 484 68.76 55.63 43.41
N ALA A 485 68.85 55.76 44.74
CA ALA A 485 67.71 55.66 45.64
C ALA A 485 66.64 56.74 45.37
N THR A 486 67.05 57.97 45.05
CA THR A 486 66.12 59.07 44.72
C THR A 486 65.50 58.91 43.32
N ARG A 487 66.28 58.45 42.32
CA ARG A 487 65.74 58.15 40.97
C ARG A 487 64.73 57.00 40.99
N TRP A 488 65.03 55.88 41.64
CA TRP A 488 64.09 54.75 41.72
C TRP A 488 62.78 55.11 42.45
N LYS A 489 62.84 56.01 43.42
CA LYS A 489 61.64 56.53 44.08
C LYS A 489 60.76 57.33 43.11
N THR A 490 61.36 58.22 42.33
CA THR A 490 60.63 59.02 41.32
C THR A 490 60.05 58.19 40.18
N THR A 491 60.71 57.10 39.73
CA THR A 491 60.07 56.17 38.78
C THR A 491 58.95 55.33 39.41
N ALA A 492 59.05 54.96 40.69
CA ALA A 492 57.98 54.25 41.40
C ALA A 492 56.74 55.14 41.63
N ASP A 493 56.95 56.41 41.99
CA ASP A 493 55.88 57.39 42.17
C ASP A 493 55.18 57.68 40.81
N GLN A 494 55.94 57.86 39.71
CA GLN A 494 55.37 58.03 38.36
C GLN A 494 54.69 56.77 37.81
N ALA A 495 55.16 55.56 38.19
CA ALA A 495 54.45 54.32 37.86
C ALA A 495 53.11 54.22 38.62
N SER A 496 53.07 54.73 39.86
CA SER A 496 51.85 54.79 40.69
C SER A 496 50.83 55.78 40.12
N GLU A 497 51.25 56.98 39.68
CA GLU A 497 50.36 57.92 38.96
C GLU A 497 49.83 57.33 37.65
N ARG A 498 50.67 56.60 36.89
CA ARG A 498 50.24 55.94 35.64
C ARG A 498 49.29 54.76 35.86
N LEU A 499 49.28 54.15 37.05
CA LEU A 499 48.27 53.16 37.44
C LEU A 499 47.00 53.84 37.97
N ALA A 500 47.12 54.96 38.70
CA ALA A 500 45.97 55.74 39.18
C ALA A 500 45.17 56.43 38.06
N HIS A 501 45.83 56.80 36.95
CA HIS A 501 45.19 57.36 35.75
C HIS A 501 44.92 56.35 34.63
N ARG A 502 45.20 55.06 34.85
CA ARG A 502 44.76 54.01 33.92
C ARG A 502 43.33 53.63 34.26
N ASP A 503 42.37 54.38 33.70
CA ASP A 503 40.96 53.98 33.67
C ASP A 503 40.84 52.59 33.04
N PHE A 504 40.70 51.56 33.88
CA PHE A 504 40.35 50.22 33.47
C PHE A 504 38.86 50.22 33.09
N GLN A 505 38.58 50.68 31.86
CA GLN A 505 37.27 50.48 31.24
C GLN A 505 37.01 48.97 31.20
N SER A 506 36.12 48.52 32.08
CA SER A 506 35.98 47.11 32.42
C SER A 506 35.05 46.41 31.44
N ASP A 507 35.58 45.46 30.67
CA ASP A 507 34.84 44.57 29.76
C ASP A 507 33.75 43.72 30.45
N PHE A 508 33.67 43.75 31.78
CA PHE A 508 32.56 43.17 32.53
C PHE A 508 31.30 44.06 32.49
N GLY A 509 31.45 45.40 32.48
CA GLY A 509 30.33 46.34 32.55
C GLY A 509 29.38 46.26 31.35
N ASP A 510 29.90 45.97 30.15
CA ASP A 510 29.06 45.75 28.97
C ASP A 510 28.58 44.29 28.83
N LYS A 511 29.24 43.32 29.48
CA LYS A 511 28.71 41.94 29.59
C LYS A 511 27.51 41.87 30.52
N ASP A 512 27.52 42.59 31.64
CA ASP A 512 26.35 42.70 32.51
C ASP A 512 25.18 43.39 31.78
N ARG A 513 25.44 44.45 31.00
CA ARG A 513 24.42 45.11 30.15
C ARG A 513 23.91 44.22 29.01
N GLU A 514 24.75 43.37 28.44
CA GLU A 514 24.36 42.38 27.42
C GLU A 514 23.48 41.28 28.03
N ILE A 515 23.81 40.82 29.24
CA ILE A 515 23.02 39.86 30.01
C ILE A 515 21.67 40.46 30.45
N ASP A 516 21.64 41.69 30.95
CA ASP A 516 20.40 42.41 31.30
C ASP A 516 19.50 42.63 30.07
N LYS A 517 20.07 42.97 28.91
CA LYS A 517 19.30 43.07 27.65
C LYS A 517 18.72 41.71 27.23
N ARG A 518 19.47 40.61 27.40
CA ARG A 518 18.99 39.25 27.11
C ARG A 518 17.89 38.82 28.10
N LEU A 519 18.03 39.13 29.39
CA LEU A 519 17.01 38.91 30.41
C LEU A 519 15.73 39.71 30.13
N GLN A 520 15.84 41.01 29.84
CA GLN A 520 14.67 41.84 29.45
C GLN A 520 14.03 41.37 28.14
N SER A 521 14.80 40.82 27.21
CA SER A 521 14.27 40.25 25.95
C SER A 521 13.51 38.94 26.21
N ALA A 522 14.06 38.05 27.04
CA ALA A 522 13.38 36.83 27.47
C ALA A 522 12.11 37.14 28.30
N GLN A 523 12.17 38.13 29.19
CA GLN A 523 11.03 38.59 29.99
C GLN A 523 9.93 39.18 29.10
N LYS A 524 10.28 39.96 28.07
CA LYS A 524 9.32 40.43 27.05
C LYS A 524 8.74 39.29 26.20
N PHE A 525 9.53 38.27 25.89
CA PHE A 525 9.03 37.09 25.18
C PHE A 525 7.99 36.34 26.04
N LEU A 526 8.29 36.10 27.32
CA LEU A 526 7.38 35.46 28.28
C LEU A 526 6.12 36.30 28.55
N GLN A 527 6.23 37.62 28.68
CA GLN A 527 5.05 38.50 28.79
C GLN A 527 4.20 38.46 27.51
N LYS A 528 4.82 38.45 26.32
CA LYS A 528 4.07 38.37 25.06
C LYS A 528 3.46 36.99 24.81
N SER A 529 4.02 35.92 25.39
CA SER A 529 3.38 34.60 25.49
C SER A 529 2.23 34.54 26.50
N ALA A 530 2.12 35.51 27.42
CA ALA A 530 0.98 35.67 28.32
C ALA A 530 -0.12 36.59 27.77
N GLU A 531 0.13 37.33 26.68
CA GLU A 531 -0.83 38.21 25.99
C GLU A 531 -1.31 37.61 24.65
N VAL A 532 -1.72 36.34 24.67
CA VAL A 532 -2.65 35.75 23.69
C VAL A 532 -3.82 35.13 24.47
N PRO A 533 -5.10 35.34 24.10
CA PRO A 533 -6.22 34.98 24.97
C PRO A 533 -6.35 33.49 25.24
N ALA A 534 -6.67 33.12 26.48
CA ALA A 534 -7.17 31.79 26.79
C ALA A 534 -8.56 31.61 26.17
N GLY A 535 -8.71 30.60 25.32
CA GLY A 535 -9.92 30.38 24.53
C GLY A 535 -9.93 29.04 23.80
N GLU A 536 -9.83 27.96 24.57
CA GLU A 536 -10.30 26.57 24.31
C GLU A 536 -10.06 25.94 22.92
N GLY A 537 -9.53 24.72 22.80
CA GLY A 537 -9.05 23.80 23.83
C GLY A 537 -8.70 22.45 23.20
N SER A 538 -7.51 21.92 23.48
CA SER A 538 -7.12 20.58 23.02
C SER A 538 -7.81 19.50 23.84
N ASN A 539 -8.12 18.36 23.22
CA ASN A 539 -7.71 17.07 23.78
C ASN A 539 -7.69 15.96 22.74
N ALA A 540 -6.59 15.19 22.74
CA ALA A 540 -6.48 13.92 22.03
C ALA A 540 -6.98 12.75 22.90
N ALA A 541 -7.16 11.59 22.28
CA ALA A 541 -7.83 10.42 22.86
C ALA A 541 -7.14 9.78 24.08
N ALA A 542 -7.93 9.20 24.98
CA ALA A 542 -7.50 8.10 25.85
C ALA A 542 -8.68 7.19 26.29
N ALA A 543 -8.43 5.88 26.24
CA ALA A 543 -8.99 4.76 27.03
C ALA A 543 -10.50 4.64 27.33
N ALA A 544 -11.00 3.40 27.19
CA ALA A 544 -12.38 3.00 27.48
C ALA A 544 -12.56 2.46 28.91
N GLU A 545 -13.80 2.52 29.43
CA GLU A 545 -14.32 1.52 30.38
C GLU A 545 -15.85 1.33 30.26
N LYS A 546 -16.34 0.19 30.76
CA LYS A 546 -17.76 -0.24 30.87
C LYS A 546 -18.07 -0.41 32.39
N PRO A 547 -19.34 -0.49 32.91
CA PRO A 547 -20.54 -1.03 32.23
C PRO A 547 -21.93 -0.45 32.66
N SER A 548 -23.02 -1.05 32.13
CA SER A 548 -24.36 -1.31 32.78
C SER A 548 -25.09 -0.16 33.53
N LYS A 549 -26.39 0.12 33.29
CA LYS A 549 -27.51 -0.76 33.72
C LYS A 549 -28.91 -0.30 33.22
N VAL A 550 -29.85 -1.25 33.22
CA VAL A 550 -31.24 -1.19 32.70
C VAL A 550 -32.22 -0.29 33.49
N ALA A 551 -32.97 0.58 32.79
CA ALA A 551 -34.41 0.90 32.94
C ALA A 551 -34.86 2.00 31.92
N GLY A 552 -36.10 2.09 31.41
CA GLY A 552 -37.22 1.14 31.39
C GLY A 552 -38.61 1.76 31.08
N ARG A 553 -39.38 1.13 30.16
CA ARG A 553 -40.86 1.21 29.94
C ARG A 553 -41.55 2.43 29.25
N ARG A 554 -42.23 2.08 28.13
CA ARG A 554 -43.70 2.20 27.80
C ARG A 554 -44.27 3.36 26.95
N GLY A 555 -45.16 2.96 26.01
CA GLY A 555 -46.17 3.77 25.30
C GLY A 555 -45.80 4.04 23.83
N LYS A 556 -46.35 3.44 22.77
CA LYS A 556 -47.62 2.72 22.40
C LYS A 556 -48.78 3.62 21.92
N LYS A 557 -49.29 3.31 20.71
CA LYS A 557 -50.25 4.04 19.82
C LYS A 557 -49.59 5.23 19.09
N GLY A 558 -49.78 5.49 17.79
CA GLY A 558 -50.38 4.69 16.71
C GLY A 558 -51.82 5.09 16.29
N SER A 559 -51.99 5.52 15.04
CA SER A 559 -53.25 5.52 14.27
C SER A 559 -52.98 5.72 12.76
N ARG A 560 -53.98 5.41 11.93
CA ARG A 560 -54.00 5.46 10.46
C ARG A 560 -53.69 6.84 9.85
N GLY A 561 -53.04 6.82 8.69
CA GLY A 561 -53.40 7.61 7.51
C GLY A 561 -53.68 6.62 6.39
#